data_AF-A0A9Q0EBQ2-F1
#
_entry.id   AF-A0A9Q0EBQ2-F1
#
_cell.length_a   1.000
_cell.length_b   1.000
_cell.length_c   1.000
_cell.angle_alpha   90.00
_cell.angle_beta   90.00
_cell.angle_gamma   90.00
#
_symmetry.space_group_name_H-M   'P 1'
#
loop_
_entity.id
_entity.type
_entity.pdbx_description
1 polymer ?
#
loop_
_entity_poly.entity_id
_entity_poly.type
_entity_poly.pdbx_seq_one_letter_code
_entity_poly.pdbx_strand_id
1 'polypeptide(L)'
;MAGMKGLLKSLAENFTERFNDFKIPKQVLLFVRNPFAVDVSGSCPAEAKAVMPGIDEAAFQLELVQIQSSDVLKAKFGEEGLCEFWAHSTHQFDHCRRLAIYLLTMFGSTYICEVHLAEDIVEGSPLTGVLCHGPMLSNHLGNPI
;
A
#
# COMPACT_ATOMS: atom_id res chain seq x y z
N MET A 1 -15.05 1.04 35.25
CA MET A 1 -15.66 1.26 33.91
C MET A 1 -15.41 2.65 33.31
N ALA A 2 -15.18 3.71 34.10
CA ALA A 2 -14.91 5.06 33.58
C ALA A 2 -13.56 5.20 32.84
N GLY A 3 -12.52 4.47 33.26
CA GLY A 3 -11.18 4.56 32.66
C GLY A 3 -11.10 4.07 31.20
N MET A 4 -11.75 2.95 30.86
CA MET A 4 -11.70 2.37 29.50
C MET A 4 -12.39 3.24 28.45
N LYS A 5 -13.48 3.93 28.83
CA LYS A 5 -14.15 4.90 27.94
C LYS A 5 -13.27 6.13 27.68
N GLY A 6 -12.53 6.59 28.69
CA GLY A 6 -11.56 7.67 28.54
C GLY A 6 -10.43 7.30 27.57
N LEU A 7 -9.87 6.10 27.71
CA LEU A 7 -8.83 5.60 26.82
C LEU A 7 -9.29 5.47 25.37
N LEU A 8 -10.46 4.87 25.13
CA LEU A 8 -11.04 4.76 23.79
C LEU A 8 -11.29 6.13 23.14
N LYS A 9 -11.75 7.10 23.94
CA LYS A 9 -11.98 8.47 23.48
C LYS A 9 -10.66 9.15 23.07
N SER A 10 -9.65 9.13 23.95
CA SER A 10 -8.36 9.73 23.65
C SER A 10 -7.67 9.08 22.45
N LEU A 11 -7.81 7.75 22.31
CA LEU A 11 -7.29 7.05 21.14
C LEU A 11 -7.99 7.53 19.85
N ALA A 12 -9.33 7.59 19.86
CA ALA A 12 -10.10 8.07 18.72
C ALA A 12 -9.77 9.53 18.33
N GLU A 13 -9.56 10.40 19.32
CA GLU A 13 -9.13 11.79 19.10
C GLU A 13 -7.74 11.85 18.45
N ASN A 14 -6.77 11.06 18.94
CA ASN A 14 -5.43 10.96 18.36
C ASN A 14 -5.44 10.45 16.92
N PHE A 15 -6.26 9.43 16.61
CA PHE A 15 -6.46 8.98 15.23
C PHE A 15 -7.09 10.08 14.37
N THR A 16 -8.11 10.75 14.89
CA THR A 16 -8.78 11.81 14.13
C THR A 16 -7.81 12.94 13.78
N GLU A 17 -7.00 13.39 14.74
CA GLU A 17 -6.00 14.43 14.54
C GLU A 17 -4.90 13.99 13.56
N ARG A 18 -4.29 12.81 13.79
CA ARG A 18 -3.17 12.32 12.97
C ARG A 18 -3.56 12.01 11.53
N PHE A 19 -4.81 11.61 11.29
CA PHE A 19 -5.33 11.30 9.95
C PHE A 19 -6.15 12.45 9.34
N ASN A 20 -6.23 13.61 10.01
CA ASN A 20 -7.05 14.71 9.50
C ASN A 20 -6.55 15.23 8.14
N ASP A 21 -5.22 15.29 7.98
CA ASP A 21 -4.56 15.74 6.76
C ASP A 21 -4.49 14.64 5.69
N PHE A 22 -4.67 13.37 6.08
CA PHE A 22 -4.66 12.22 5.16
C PHE A 22 -6.03 12.05 4.52
N LYS A 23 -6.30 12.83 3.48
CA LYS A 23 -7.46 12.66 2.61
C LYS A 23 -7.08 11.83 1.38
N ILE A 24 -6.86 10.53 1.57
CA ILE A 24 -6.65 9.63 0.42
C ILE A 24 -8.00 9.47 -0.29
N PRO A 25 -8.10 9.82 -1.59
CA PRO A 25 -9.35 9.70 -2.33
C PRO A 25 -9.85 8.25 -2.39
N LYS A 26 -11.17 8.09 -2.33
CA LYS A 26 -11.81 6.77 -2.24
C LYS A 26 -11.52 5.91 -3.47
N GLN A 27 -11.52 6.48 -4.69
CA GLN A 27 -11.29 5.66 -5.88
C GLN A 27 -9.84 5.18 -5.94
N VAL A 28 -8.90 5.99 -5.48
CA VAL A 28 -7.51 5.58 -5.36
C VAL A 28 -7.34 4.43 -4.37
N LEU A 29 -8.00 4.47 -3.20
CA LEU A 29 -7.99 3.35 -2.25
C LEU A 29 -8.61 2.07 -2.85
N LEU A 30 -9.72 2.21 -3.58
CA LEU A 30 -10.35 1.08 -4.28
C LEU A 30 -9.44 0.51 -5.37
N PHE A 31 -8.73 1.37 -6.10
CA PHE A 31 -7.79 0.98 -7.15
C PHE A 31 -6.65 0.16 -6.56
N VAL A 32 -6.02 0.64 -5.48
CA VAL A 32 -4.96 -0.12 -4.83
C VAL A 32 -5.51 -1.46 -4.37
N ARG A 33 -6.65 -1.46 -3.66
CA ARG A 33 -7.27 -2.69 -3.13
C ARG A 33 -7.61 -3.70 -4.21
N ASN A 34 -8.16 -3.25 -5.35
CA ASN A 34 -8.53 -4.11 -6.47
C ASN A 34 -8.55 -3.28 -7.77
N PRO A 35 -7.49 -3.36 -8.60
CA PRO A 35 -7.42 -2.58 -9.83
C PRO A 35 -8.43 -3.01 -10.89
N PHE A 36 -9.07 -4.19 -10.74
CA PHE A 36 -10.07 -4.72 -11.67
C PHE A 36 -11.51 -4.29 -11.36
N ALA A 37 -11.74 -3.55 -10.27
CA ALA A 37 -13.07 -3.14 -9.81
C ALA A 37 -13.33 -1.63 -9.94
N VAL A 38 -12.36 -0.86 -10.43
CA VAL A 38 -12.45 0.60 -10.55
C VAL A 38 -12.80 1.01 -11.98
N ASP A 39 -13.59 2.07 -12.13
CA ASP A 39 -13.89 2.63 -13.45
C ASP A 39 -12.71 3.43 -14.00
N VAL A 40 -12.18 2.99 -15.14
CA VAL A 40 -11.07 3.66 -15.86
C VAL A 40 -11.45 5.03 -16.41
N SER A 41 -12.73 5.27 -16.68
CA SER A 41 -13.25 6.56 -17.16
C SER A 41 -13.81 7.41 -16.03
N GLY A 42 -13.75 6.92 -14.80
CA GLY A 42 -14.19 7.62 -13.59
C GLY A 42 -13.14 8.59 -13.05
N SER A 43 -13.30 8.99 -11.79
CA SER A 43 -12.42 9.98 -11.14
C SER A 43 -11.05 9.45 -10.72
N CYS A 44 -10.80 8.14 -10.82
CA CYS A 44 -9.56 7.52 -10.31
C CYS A 44 -8.28 8.11 -10.91
N PRO A 45 -8.15 8.33 -12.24
CA PRO A 45 -6.92 8.91 -12.82
C PRO A 45 -6.64 10.33 -12.31
N ALA A 46 -7.66 11.18 -12.23
CA ALA A 46 -7.53 12.53 -11.70
C ALA A 46 -7.19 12.53 -10.20
N GLU A 47 -7.82 11.64 -9.41
CA GLU A 47 -7.53 11.46 -8.00
C GLU A 47 -6.09 10.91 -7.77
N ALA A 48 -5.60 10.02 -8.63
CA ALA A 48 -4.23 9.49 -8.59
C ALA A 48 -3.20 10.61 -8.75
N LYS A 49 -3.40 11.49 -9.74
CA LYS A 49 -2.55 12.67 -9.95
C LYS A 49 -2.61 13.66 -8.79
N ALA A 50 -3.75 13.82 -8.15
CA ALA A 50 -3.88 14.66 -6.96
C ALA A 50 -3.10 14.10 -5.75
N VAL A 51 -3.07 12.77 -5.57
CA VAL A 51 -2.28 12.10 -4.52
C VAL A 51 -0.78 12.16 -4.81
N MET A 52 -0.39 11.94 -6.07
CA MET A 52 1.00 11.92 -6.49
C MET A 52 1.18 12.78 -7.75
N PRO A 53 1.58 14.06 -7.61
CA PRO A 53 1.69 15.00 -8.73
C PRO A 53 2.65 14.58 -9.85
N GLY A 54 3.54 13.62 -9.58
CA GLY A 54 4.44 13.01 -10.56
C GLY A 54 3.81 11.90 -11.41
N ILE A 55 2.50 11.67 -11.31
CA ILE A 55 1.75 10.76 -12.17
C ILE A 55 1.23 11.50 -13.39
N ASP A 56 1.52 10.96 -14.58
CA ASP A 56 0.81 11.33 -15.80
C ASP A 56 -0.56 10.63 -15.84
N GLU A 57 -1.62 11.43 -15.90
CA GLU A 57 -3.01 10.95 -15.80
C GLU A 57 -3.41 10.05 -16.98
N ALA A 58 -2.97 10.40 -18.19
CA ALA A 58 -3.31 9.64 -19.40
C ALA A 58 -2.54 8.32 -19.45
N ALA A 59 -1.25 8.33 -19.08
CA ALA A 59 -0.43 7.13 -18.97
C ALA A 59 -0.97 6.20 -17.87
N PHE A 60 -1.33 6.73 -16.70
CA PHE A 60 -1.98 5.95 -15.65
C PHE A 60 -3.29 5.32 -16.13
N GLN A 61 -4.14 6.09 -16.82
CA GLN A 61 -5.39 5.56 -17.35
C GLN A 61 -5.15 4.44 -18.36
N LEU A 62 -4.17 4.61 -19.26
CA LEU A 62 -3.81 3.60 -20.24
C LEU A 62 -3.26 2.32 -19.60
N GLU A 63 -2.38 2.45 -18.60
CA GLU A 63 -1.88 1.32 -17.81
C GLU A 63 -3.02 0.59 -17.11
N LEU A 64 -3.95 1.33 -16.50
CA LEU A 64 -5.10 0.74 -15.82
C LEU A 64 -6.00 -0.04 -16.79
N VAL A 65 -6.26 0.50 -17.99
CA VAL A 65 -7.00 -0.22 -19.05
C VAL A 65 -6.29 -1.52 -19.43
N GLN A 66 -4.97 -1.47 -19.61
CA GLN A 66 -4.17 -2.65 -19.93
C GLN A 66 -4.24 -3.71 -18.82
N ILE A 67 -4.11 -3.30 -17.54
CA ILE A 67 -4.26 -4.19 -16.39
C ILE A 67 -5.64 -4.85 -16.42
N GLN A 68 -6.71 -4.07 -16.54
CA GLN A 68 -8.09 -4.56 -16.48
C GLN A 68 -8.48 -5.46 -17.66
N SER A 69 -7.87 -5.25 -18.83
CA SER A 69 -8.12 -6.05 -20.02
C SER A 69 -7.43 -7.42 -20.01
N SER A 70 -6.53 -7.67 -19.05
CA SER A 70 -5.75 -8.90 -18.99
C SER A 70 -6.34 -9.91 -18.01
N ASP A 71 -6.92 -10.99 -18.55
CA ASP A 71 -7.39 -12.13 -17.74
C ASP A 71 -6.25 -12.82 -16.99
N VAL A 72 -5.03 -12.82 -17.57
CA VAL A 72 -3.83 -13.37 -16.91
C VAL A 72 -3.49 -12.57 -15.67
N LEU A 73 -3.49 -11.24 -15.75
CA LEU A 73 -3.23 -10.40 -14.58
C LEU A 73 -4.35 -10.52 -13.54
N LYS A 74 -5.60 -10.69 -13.98
CA LYS A 74 -6.75 -10.89 -13.08
C LYS A 74 -6.67 -12.20 -12.32
N ALA A 75 -6.31 -13.30 -12.99
CA ALA A 75 -6.08 -14.58 -12.36
C ALA A 75 -4.90 -14.49 -11.38
N LYS A 76 -3.79 -13.89 -11.80
CA LYS A 76 -2.60 -13.65 -10.95
C LYS A 76 -2.94 -12.86 -9.69
N PHE A 77 -3.73 -11.78 -9.81
CA PHE A 77 -4.20 -11.02 -8.65
C PHE A 77 -5.06 -11.86 -7.69
N GLY A 78 -5.90 -12.76 -8.22
CA GLY A 78 -6.69 -13.69 -7.41
C GLY A 78 -5.85 -14.72 -6.67
N GLU A 79 -4.72 -15.13 -7.23
CA GLU A 79 -3.79 -16.11 -6.65
C GLU A 79 -2.83 -15.48 -5.62
N GLU A 80 -2.22 -14.35 -5.96
CA GLU A 80 -1.17 -13.70 -5.17
C GLU A 80 -1.73 -12.74 -4.10
N GLY A 81 -2.91 -12.19 -4.34
CA GLY A 81 -3.48 -11.14 -3.50
C GLY A 81 -2.78 -9.79 -3.65
N LEU A 82 -3.26 -8.83 -2.85
CA LEU A 82 -2.98 -7.41 -3.03
C LEU A 82 -1.49 -7.04 -3.00
N CYS A 83 -0.77 -7.40 -1.94
CA CYS A 83 0.60 -6.93 -1.71
C CYS A 83 1.57 -7.53 -2.74
N GLU A 84 1.50 -8.84 -2.96
CA GLU A 84 2.38 -9.57 -3.87
C GLU A 84 2.14 -9.15 -5.33
N PHE A 85 0.88 -8.93 -5.72
CA PHE A 85 0.56 -8.46 -7.07
C PHE A 85 1.26 -7.14 -7.39
N TRP A 86 1.21 -6.15 -6.49
CA TRP A 86 1.86 -4.86 -6.70
C TRP A 86 3.39 -4.93 -6.55
N ALA A 87 3.90 -5.78 -5.67
CA ALA A 87 5.34 -6.01 -5.51
C ALA A 87 5.96 -6.60 -6.80
N HIS A 88 5.31 -7.61 -7.37
CA HIS A 88 5.72 -8.31 -8.60
C HIS A 88 5.20 -7.66 -9.90
N SER A 89 4.48 -6.55 -9.81
CA SER A 89 4.04 -5.80 -10.98
C SER A 89 5.26 -5.30 -11.77
N THR A 90 5.23 -5.47 -13.08
CA THR A 90 6.35 -5.14 -13.96
C THR A 90 6.49 -3.63 -14.16
N HIS A 91 7.65 -3.19 -14.65
CA HIS A 91 7.90 -1.79 -15.01
C HIS A 91 6.99 -1.26 -16.14
N GLN A 92 6.22 -2.12 -16.81
CA GLN A 92 5.28 -1.69 -17.85
C GLN A 92 4.08 -0.91 -17.28
N PHE A 93 3.85 -0.97 -15.96
CA PHE A 93 2.77 -0.30 -15.25
C PHE A 93 3.33 0.63 -14.17
N ASP A 94 4.33 1.45 -14.52
CA ASP A 94 5.09 2.23 -13.54
C ASP A 94 4.21 3.22 -12.77
N HIS A 95 3.25 3.90 -13.41
CA HIS A 95 2.38 4.85 -12.73
C HIS A 95 1.43 4.16 -11.76
N CYS A 96 0.76 3.09 -12.20
CA CYS A 96 -0.14 2.29 -11.37
C CYS A 96 0.62 1.66 -10.19
N ARG A 97 1.79 1.05 -10.46
CA ARG A 97 2.63 0.41 -9.45
C ARG A 97 3.16 1.41 -8.43
N ARG A 98 3.69 2.56 -8.86
CA ARG A 98 4.24 3.57 -7.94
C ARG A 98 3.17 4.10 -6.99
N LEU A 99 1.96 4.38 -7.48
CA LEU A 99 0.86 4.80 -6.63
C LEU A 99 0.48 3.73 -5.60
N ALA A 100 0.37 2.47 -6.05
CA ALA A 100 0.01 1.35 -5.19
C ALA A 100 1.07 1.10 -4.10
N ILE A 101 2.34 1.02 -4.48
CA ILE A 101 3.44 0.84 -3.52
C ILE A 101 3.52 2.02 -2.56
N TYR A 102 3.38 3.27 -3.03
CA TYR A 102 3.34 4.45 -2.16
C TYR A 102 2.25 4.31 -1.10
N LEU A 103 1.02 3.96 -1.47
CA LEU A 103 -0.09 3.83 -0.52
C LEU A 103 0.03 2.63 0.41
N LEU A 104 0.54 1.50 -0.06
CA LEU A 104 0.79 0.32 0.78
C LEU A 104 1.91 0.56 1.80
N THR A 105 2.87 1.41 1.47
CA THR A 105 4.03 1.72 2.32
C THR A 105 3.91 3.04 3.09
N MET A 106 2.85 3.84 2.86
CA MET A 106 2.61 5.11 3.55
C MET A 106 2.50 4.96 5.08
N PHE A 107 2.10 3.77 5.55
CA PHE A 107 2.08 3.41 6.97
C PHE A 107 3.24 2.47 7.36
N GLY A 108 4.20 2.22 6.48
CA GLY A 108 5.27 1.23 6.69
C GLY A 108 6.17 1.52 7.90
N SER A 109 6.28 2.78 8.32
CA SER A 109 6.99 3.12 9.56
C SER A 109 6.26 2.63 10.82
N THR A 110 4.95 2.39 10.77
CA THR A 110 4.25 1.67 11.85
C THR A 110 4.52 0.17 11.80
N TYR A 111 4.71 -0.43 10.62
CA TYR A 111 5.05 -1.85 10.49
C TYR A 111 6.45 -2.17 11.04
N ILE A 112 7.47 -1.35 10.73
CA ILE A 112 8.82 -1.54 11.32
C ILE A 112 8.77 -1.39 12.85
N CYS A 113 7.98 -0.45 13.37
CA CYS A 113 7.77 -0.32 14.81
C CYS A 113 7.05 -1.54 15.42
N GLU A 114 6.06 -2.12 14.74
CA GLU A 114 5.34 -3.31 15.23
C GLU A 114 6.20 -4.57 15.20
N VAL A 115 7.10 -4.73 14.21
CA VAL A 115 8.05 -5.85 14.18
C VAL A 115 9.06 -5.73 15.32
N HIS A 116 9.64 -4.55 15.57
CA HIS A 116 10.57 -4.36 16.69
C HIS A 116 9.85 -4.48 18.06
N LEU A 117 8.62 -4.00 18.18
CA LEU A 117 7.81 -4.18 19.40
C LEU A 117 7.36 -5.63 19.61
N ALA A 118 7.15 -6.40 18.54
CA ALA A 118 6.83 -7.83 18.63
C ALA A 118 8.06 -8.68 18.96
N GLU A 119 9.25 -8.32 18.45
CA GLU A 119 10.52 -8.93 18.83
C GLU A 119 10.85 -8.70 20.31
N ASP A 120 10.51 -7.53 20.87
CA ASP A 120 10.67 -7.24 22.30
C ASP A 120 9.62 -7.92 23.20
N ILE A 121 8.53 -8.47 22.65
CA ILE A 121 7.41 -9.06 23.42
C ILE A 121 7.33 -10.61 23.29
N VAL A 122 8.01 -11.25 22.34
CA VAL A 122 7.85 -12.69 22.06
C VAL A 122 9.17 -13.47 22.20
N GLU A 123 9.54 -13.76 23.44
CA GLU A 123 10.37 -14.92 23.82
C GLU A 123 9.52 -16.22 23.85
N GLY A 124 8.52 -16.41 22.97
CA GLY A 124 7.74 -17.65 23.04
C GLY A 124 6.47 -17.85 22.21
N SER A 125 6.41 -17.56 20.90
CA SER A 125 5.38 -18.20 20.05
C SER A 125 5.74 -18.27 18.56
N PRO A 126 5.41 -19.38 17.86
CA PRO A 126 5.84 -19.64 16.49
C PRO A 126 4.77 -19.20 15.47
N LEU A 127 4.66 -17.91 15.16
CA LEU A 127 3.80 -17.43 14.06
C LEU A 127 4.43 -16.33 13.20
N THR A 128 5.76 -16.28 13.11
CA THR A 128 6.49 -15.30 12.28
C THR A 128 6.59 -15.67 10.79
N GLY A 129 5.88 -16.72 10.35
CA GLY A 129 6.11 -17.35 9.05
C GLY A 129 5.44 -16.73 7.83
N VAL A 130 4.70 -15.62 7.92
CA VAL A 130 3.80 -15.23 6.82
C VAL A 130 4.19 -13.97 6.04
N LEU A 131 5.10 -13.09 6.49
CA LEU A 131 5.31 -11.83 5.76
C LEU A 131 6.75 -11.25 5.82
N CYS A 132 7.78 -12.10 5.77
CA CYS A 132 9.20 -11.69 5.84
C CYS A 132 10.03 -11.94 4.57
N HIS A 133 9.42 -12.10 3.40
CA HIS A 133 10.16 -12.18 2.14
C HIS A 133 9.67 -11.18 1.08
N GLY A 134 9.73 -9.89 1.42
CA GLY A 134 9.90 -8.83 0.41
C GLY A 134 11.39 -8.66 0.09
N PRO A 135 11.77 -8.35 -1.16
CA PRO A 135 13.17 -8.32 -1.56
C PRO A 135 13.90 -7.18 -0.82
N MET A 136 14.83 -7.60 0.03
CA MET A 136 15.96 -6.78 0.47
C MET A 136 16.59 -6.16 -0.78
N LEU A 137 16.54 -4.83 -0.89
CA LEU A 137 17.47 -4.09 -1.72
C LEU A 137 18.87 -4.29 -1.12
N SER A 138 19.48 -5.42 -1.46
CA SER A 138 20.89 -5.68 -1.24
C SER A 138 21.67 -4.84 -2.24
N ASN A 139 22.02 -3.62 -1.85
CA ASN A 139 23.18 -2.94 -2.41
C ASN A 139 24.34 -3.16 -1.45
N HIS A 140 25.01 -4.30 -1.61
CA HIS A 140 26.32 -4.51 -1.03
C HIS A 140 27.40 -3.93 -1.96
N LEU A 141 28.31 -3.19 -1.33
CA LEU A 141 29.69 -2.89 -1.72
C LEU A 141 29.95 -1.55 -2.42
N GLY A 142 30.28 -0.58 -1.55
CA GLY A 142 31.11 0.57 -1.85
C GLY A 142 31.47 1.29 -0.55
N ASN A 143 32.24 0.64 0.32
CA ASN A 143 32.74 1.27 1.55
C ASN A 143 33.84 2.31 1.21
N PRO A 144 34.08 3.30 2.09
CA PRO A 144 34.89 4.48 1.80
C PRO A 144 36.39 4.30 2.08
N ILE A 145 37.15 5.26 1.51
CA ILE A 145 38.61 5.48 1.49
C ILE A 145 39.35 4.72 0.39
#